data_AF-A0A0P0AJG3-F1
#
_entry.id   AF-A0A0P0AJG3-F1
#
_cell.length_a   1.000
_cell.length_b   1.000
_cell.length_c   1.000
_cell.angle_alpha   90.00
_cell.angle_beta   90.00
_cell.angle_gamma   90.00
#
_symmetry.space_group_name_H-M   'P 1'
#
loop_
_entity.id
_entity.type
_entity.pdbx_description
1 polymer ?
#
loop_
_entity_poly.entity_id
_entity_poly.type
_entity_poly.pdbx_seq_one_letter_code
_entity_poly.pdbx_strand_id
1 'polypeptide(L)' 'MTPDAVNRDHFSGVMNAIDQQIKKEMDSVRAKLYWQNALENIPPETLAEALAAGLSSKRYQEVPACRCCRHRG' A
#
# COMPACT_ATOMS: atom_id res chain seq x y z
N MET A 1 -3.77 21.64 13.54
CA MET A 1 -3.01 20.43 13.12
C MET A 1 -1.72 20.90 12.48
N THR A 2 -0.57 20.30 12.79
CA THR A 2 0.72 20.71 12.21
C THR A 2 0.88 20.08 10.81
N PRO A 3 1.63 20.71 9.89
CA PRO A 3 1.92 20.15 8.57
C PRO A 3 2.51 18.72 8.64
N ASP A 4 3.35 18.46 9.65
CA ASP A 4 3.97 17.15 9.87
C ASP A 4 2.97 16.05 10.22
N ALA A 5 1.87 16.39 10.90
CA ALA A 5 0.83 15.43 11.24
C ALA A 5 0.05 15.02 9.98
N VAL A 6 -0.34 16.00 9.15
CA VAL A 6 -1.04 15.77 7.88
C VAL A 6 -0.18 14.93 6.92
N ASN A 7 1.13 15.22 6.86
CA ASN A 7 2.04 14.45 6.02
C ASN A 7 2.14 12.97 6.44
N ARG A 8 2.21 12.70 7.75
CA ARG A 8 2.20 11.31 8.28
C ARG A 8 0.89 10.59 7.99
N ASP A 9 -0.24 11.29 8.10
CA ASP A 9 -1.55 10.71 7.80
C ASP A 9 -1.68 10.34 6.32
N HIS A 10 -1.20 11.21 5.43
CA HIS A 10 -1.13 10.92 3.99
C HIS A 10 -0.23 9.73 3.69
N PHE A 11 0.98 9.69 4.25
CA PHE A 11 1.91 8.58 4.09
C PHE A 11 1.28 7.24 4.52
N SER A 12 0.70 7.20 5.72
CA SER A 12 0.04 6.01 6.25
C SER A 12 -1.15 5.58 5.39
N GLY A 13 -1.94 6.53 4.90
CA GLY A 13 -3.05 6.27 3.99
C GLY A 13 -2.60 5.59 2.69
N VAL A 14 -1.54 6.09 2.07
CA VAL A 14 -0.99 5.54 0.82
C VAL A 14 -0.44 4.13 1.04
N MET A 15 0.31 3.92 2.13
CA MET A 15 0.83 2.60 2.51
C MET A 15 -0.29 1.56 2.68
N ASN A 16 -1.39 1.95 3.34
CA ASN A 16 -2.55 1.07 3.52
C ASN A 16 -3.23 0.73 2.19
N ALA A 17 -3.38 1.71 1.29
CA ALA A 17 -3.97 1.48 -0.03
C ALA A 17 -3.11 0.54 -0.90
N ILE A 18 -1.78 0.63 -0.81
CA ILE A 18 -0.85 -0.29 -1.48
C ILE A 18 -1.01 -1.72 -0.91
N ASP A 19 -1.04 -1.86 0.42
CA ASP A 19 -1.18 -3.16 1.09
C ASP A 19 -2.51 -3.86 0.71
N GLN A 20 -3.61 -3.12 0.69
CA GLN A 20 -4.92 -3.64 0.28
C GLN A 20 -4.95 -4.07 -1.20
N GLN A 21 -4.27 -3.35 -2.09
CA GLN A 21 -4.16 -3.74 -3.50
C GLN A 21 -3.33 -5.02 -3.66
N ILE A 22 -2.20 -5.13 -2.97
CA ILE A 22 -1.36 -6.34 -2.97
C ILE A 22 -2.15 -7.56 -2.47
N LYS A 23 -2.91 -7.40 -1.38
CA LYS A 23 -3.74 -8.44 -0.78
C LYS A 23 -5.03 -8.73 -1.56
N LYS A 24 -5.31 -7.97 -2.63
CA LYS A 24 -6.56 -8.03 -3.41
C LYS A 24 -7.82 -7.72 -2.59
N GLU A 25 -7.68 -6.95 -1.51
CA GLU A 25 -8.79 -6.44 -0.69
C GLU A 25 -9.41 -5.16 -1.28
N MET A 26 -8.70 -4.52 -2.21
CA MET A 26 -9.17 -3.38 -2.98
C MET A 26 -9.26 -3.75 -4.46
N ASP A 27 -10.46 -3.69 -5.04
CA ASP A 27 -10.66 -3.90 -6.47
C ASP A 27 -10.12 -2.73 -7.32
N SER A 28 -9.99 -2.97 -8.62
CA SER A 28 -9.42 -2.01 -9.56
C SER A 28 -10.23 -0.72 -9.71
N VAL A 29 -11.55 -0.74 -9.48
CA VAL A 29 -12.42 0.45 -9.58
C VAL A 29 -12.18 1.35 -8.38
N ARG A 30 -12.18 0.78 -7.17
CA ARG A 30 -11.89 1.51 -5.92
C ARG A 30 -10.46 2.02 -5.88
N ALA A 31 -9.50 1.21 -6.35
CA ALA A 31 -8.11 1.63 -6.45
C ALA A 31 -7.95 2.84 -7.37
N LYS A 32 -8.59 2.82 -8.55
CA LYS A 32 -8.55 3.95 -9.48
C LYS A 32 -9.08 5.24 -8.86
N LEU A 33 -10.23 5.19 -8.18
CA LEU A 33 -10.82 6.35 -7.51
C LEU A 33 -9.93 6.90 -6.39
N TYR A 34 -9.35 6.00 -5.58
CA TYR A 34 -8.42 6.37 -4.53
C TYR A 34 -7.20 7.12 -5.11
N TRP A 35 -6.57 6.56 -6.15
CA TRP A 35 -5.37 7.15 -6.73
C TRP A 35 -5.64 8.48 -7.43
N GLN A 36 -6.79 8.66 -8.06
CA GLN A 36 -7.20 9.96 -8.61
C GLN A 36 -7.23 11.03 -7.52
N ASN A 37 -7.90 10.75 -6.40
CA ASN A 37 -7.93 11.68 -5.27
C ASN A 37 -6.54 11.88 -4.63
N ALA A 38 -5.74 10.82 -4.51
CA ALA A 38 -4.42 10.88 -3.91
C ALA A 38 -3.45 11.75 -4.73
N LEU A 39 -3.47 11.63 -6.07
CA LEU A 39 -2.62 12.42 -6.97
C LEU A 39 -2.96 13.91 -6.94
N GLU A 40 -4.20 14.28 -6.64
CA GLU A 40 -4.63 15.68 -6.55
C GLU A 40 -4.31 16.32 -5.19
N ASN A 41 -4.29 15.54 -4.11
CA ASN A 41 -4.31 16.06 -2.74
C ASN A 41 -3.07 15.74 -1.90
N ILE A 42 -2.26 14.75 -2.30
CA ILE A 42 -1.08 14.33 -1.56
C ILE A 42 0.18 14.87 -2.26
N PRO A 43 1.14 15.47 -1.52
CA PRO A 43 2.40 15.89 -2.10
C PRO A 43 3.11 14.74 -2.85
N PRO A 44 3.68 15.00 -4.04
CA PRO A 44 4.38 13.98 -4.83
C PRO A 44 5.50 13.29 -4.06
N GLU A 45 6.21 14.01 -3.19
CA GLU A 45 7.30 13.48 -2.38
C GLU A 45 6.80 12.41 -1.41
N THR A 46 5.67 12.66 -0.74
CA THR A 46 5.03 11.72 0.18
C THR A 46 4.52 10.48 -0.56
N LEU A 47 3.95 10.65 -1.75
CA LEU A 47 3.52 9.54 -2.60
C LEU A 47 4.71 8.66 -3.03
N ALA A 48 5.80 9.29 -3.47
CA ALA A 48 7.01 8.60 -3.90
C ALA A 48 7.68 7.84 -2.74
N GLU A 49 7.76 8.46 -1.56
CA GLU A 49 8.31 7.84 -0.36
C GLU A 49 7.50 6.62 0.08
N ALA A 50 6.17 6.77 0.17
CA ALA A 50 5.27 5.68 0.53
C ALA A 50 5.33 4.53 -0.49
N LEU A 51 5.38 4.86 -1.79
CA LEU A 51 5.53 3.85 -2.84
C LEU A 51 6.87 3.11 -2.73
N ALA A 52 7.98 3.82 -2.54
CA ALA A 52 9.30 3.24 -2.39
C ALA A 52 9.38 2.33 -1.15
N ALA A 53 8.81 2.77 -0.02
CA ALA A 53 8.75 1.99 1.20
C ALA A 53 7.88 0.73 1.04
N GLY A 54 6.69 0.88 0.44
CA GLY A 54 5.76 -0.22 0.18
C GLY A 54 6.37 -1.29 -0.73
N LEU A 55 6.98 -0.89 -1.84
CA LEU A 55 7.65 -1.80 -2.77
C LEU A 55 8.93 -2.41 -2.18
N SER A 56 9.67 -1.71 -1.33
CA SER A 56 10.85 -2.28 -0.68
C SER A 56 10.50 -3.36 0.36
N SER A 57 9.28 -3.34 0.89
CA SER A 57 8.84 -4.24 1.95
C SER A 57 8.60 -5.71 1.51
N LYS A 58 8.73 -6.03 0.21
CA LYS A 58 8.53 -7.38 -0.36
C LYS A 58 7.17 -8.05 -0.10
N ARG A 59 6.16 -7.34 0.41
CA ARG A 59 4.82 -7.90 0.68
C ARG A 59 4.09 -8.38 -0.58
N TYR A 60 4.44 -7.88 -1.76
CA TYR A 60 3.92 -8.36 -3.05
C TYR A 60 4.39 -9.78 -3.40
N GLN A 61 5.31 -10.36 -2.63
CA GLN A 61 5.80 -11.74 -2.78
C GLN A 61 5.19 -12.69 -1.74
N GLU A 62 4.18 -12.28 -0.96
CA GLU A 62 3.46 -13.21 -0.07
C GLU A 62 2.71 -14.27 -0.90
N VAL A 63 3.41 -15.34 -1.22
CA VAL A 63 2.84 -16.56 -1.78
C VAL A 63 2.06 -17.27 -0.68
N PRO A 64 0.82 -17.73 -0.93
CA PRO A 64 0.10 -18.53 0.05
C PRO A 64 0.96 -19.71 0.49
N ALA A 65 1.10 -19.91 1.81
CA ALA A 65 1.85 -21.05 2.33
C ALA A 65 1.29 -22.35 1.73
N CYS A 66 2.11 -23.13 1.00
CA CYS A 66 1.62 -24.39 0.44
C CYS A 66 1.24 -25.33 1.58
N ARG A 67 -0.02 -25.77 1.61
CA ARG A 67 -0.46 -26.83 2.52
C ARG A 67 0.17 -28.18 2.17
N CYS A 68 0.63 -28.36 0.92
CA CYS A 68 1.25 -29.58 0.42
C CYS A 68 2.61 -29.90 1.06
N CYS A 69 3.40 -28.89 1.41
CA CYS A 69 4.78 -29.06 1.89
C CYS A 69 4.87 -29.31 3.40
N ARG A 70 3.74 -29.32 4.14
CA ARG A 70 3.71 -29.52 5.60
C ARG A 70 3.69 -31.00 6.04
N HIS A 71 3.76 -31.96 5.11
CA HIS A 71 3.70 -33.40 5.43
C HIS A 71 5.07 -34.10 5.55
N ARG A 72 6.17 -33.35 5.69
CA ARG A 72 7.50 -33.93 5.99
C ARG A 72 8.08 -33.27 7.23
N GLY A 73 7.53 -33.63 8.37
CA GLY A 73 8.13 -33.46 9.70
C GLY A 73 8.12 -34.81 10.38
#